data_AF-A0A7S9VT81-F1
#
_entry.id   AF-A0A7S9VT81-F1
#
_cell.length_a   1.000
_cell.length_b   1.000
_cell.length_c   1.000
_cell.angle_alpha   90.00
_cell.angle_beta   90.00
_cell.angle_gamma   90.00
#
_symmetry.space_group_name_H-M   'P 1'
#
loop_
_entity.id
_entity.type
_entity.pdbx_description
1 polymer ?
#
loop_
_entity_poly.entity_id
_entity_poly.type
_entity_poly.pdbx_seq_one_letter_code
_entity_poly.pdbx_strand_id
1 'polypeptide(L)'
;MPQDSFHVGSAFAEALTKANALMREPKFCSYRTIDLVNIGKHSVGLAHQFLPSDPALTRIHLIHAASRLIAAAERLEHPEPVAVLPSDRPENSTLLVVS
;
A
#
# COMPACT_ATOMS: atom_id res chain seq x y z
N MET A 1 10.95 -31.57 8.89
CA MET A 1 10.56 -30.17 9.21
C MET A 1 9.09 -30.20 9.58
N PRO A 2 8.69 -29.80 10.79
CA PRO A 2 7.28 -29.61 11.07
C PRO A 2 6.76 -28.51 10.13
N GLN A 3 5.68 -28.77 9.39
CA GLN A 3 4.96 -27.73 8.67
C GLN A 3 4.23 -26.89 9.71
N ASP A 4 4.73 -25.69 9.97
CA ASP A 4 4.00 -24.70 10.75
C ASP A 4 2.70 -24.37 10.00
N SER A 5 1.58 -24.88 10.49
CA SER A 5 0.25 -24.54 9.98
C SER A 5 -0.15 -23.22 10.60
N PHE A 6 -0.06 -22.14 9.83
CA PHE A 6 -0.55 -20.84 10.26
C PHE A 6 -2.08 -20.80 10.12
N HIS A 7 -2.79 -20.61 11.23
CA HIS A 7 -4.21 -20.28 11.19
C HIS A 7 -4.38 -18.82 10.83
N VAL A 8 -4.77 -18.59 9.59
CA VAL A 8 -5.02 -17.26 9.06
C VAL A 8 -6.45 -16.84 9.41
N GLY A 9 -6.59 -15.80 10.25
CA GLY A 9 -7.89 -15.25 10.62
C GLY A 9 -8.58 -14.51 9.46
N SER A 10 -9.91 -14.35 9.55
CA SER A 10 -10.73 -13.68 8.51
C SER A 10 -10.28 -12.24 8.21
N ALA A 11 -9.74 -11.53 9.20
CA ALA A 11 -9.22 -10.18 9.01
C ALA A 11 -7.99 -10.13 8.08
N PHE A 12 -7.11 -11.13 8.16
CA PHE A 12 -5.98 -11.22 7.23
C PHE A 12 -6.45 -11.52 5.82
N ALA A 13 -7.36 -12.50 5.66
CA ALA A 13 -7.90 -12.85 4.35
C ALA A 13 -8.54 -11.62 3.69
N GLU A 14 -9.32 -10.84 4.45
CA GLU A 14 -9.92 -9.59 3.97
C GLU A 14 -8.87 -8.53 3.60
N ALA A 15 -7.84 -8.34 4.43
CA ALA A 15 -6.74 -7.41 4.15
C ALA A 15 -5.98 -7.80 2.87
N LEU A 16 -5.68 -9.09 2.68
CA LEU A 16 -5.02 -9.61 1.50
C LEU A 16 -5.88 -9.46 0.25
N THR A 17 -7.18 -9.75 0.33
CA THR A 17 -8.12 -9.49 -0.78
C THR A 17 -8.12 -8.02 -1.18
N LYS A 18 -8.15 -7.11 -0.20
CA LYS A 18 -8.12 -5.65 -0.46
C LYS A 18 -6.76 -5.20 -1.00
N ALA A 19 -5.65 -5.78 -0.56
CA ALA A 19 -4.33 -5.50 -1.08
C ALA A 19 -4.22 -5.92 -2.55
N ASN A 20 -4.65 -7.14 -2.87
CA ASN A 20 -4.68 -7.65 -4.24
C ASN A 20 -5.60 -6.82 -5.16
N ALA A 21 -6.75 -6.38 -4.65
CA ALA A 21 -7.62 -5.47 -5.40
C ALA A 21 -6.93 -4.12 -5.67
N LEU A 22 -6.32 -3.53 -4.64
CA LEU A 22 -5.57 -2.28 -4.74
C LEU A 22 -4.44 -2.37 -5.78
N MET A 23 -3.65 -3.46 -5.76
CA MET A 23 -2.52 -3.65 -6.66
C MET A 23 -2.93 -3.82 -8.13
N ARG A 24 -4.18 -4.21 -8.40
CA ARG A 24 -4.73 -4.33 -9.77
C ARG A 24 -5.31 -3.02 -10.29
N GLU A 25 -5.47 -2.01 -9.46
CA GLU A 25 -6.00 -0.72 -9.92
C GLU A 25 -4.98 -0.01 -10.82
N PRO A 26 -5.37 0.55 -11.98
CA PRO A 26 -4.44 1.27 -12.86
C PRO A 26 -3.71 2.43 -12.17
N LYS A 27 -4.36 3.05 -11.18
CA LYS A 27 -3.77 4.14 -10.39
C LYS A 27 -2.73 3.64 -9.38
N PHE A 28 -2.62 2.33 -9.14
CA PHE A 28 -1.68 1.79 -8.17
C PHE A 28 -0.23 2.15 -8.47
N CYS A 29 0.15 2.15 -9.75
CA CYS A 29 1.48 2.54 -10.22
C CYS A 29 1.81 4.02 -9.99
N SER A 30 0.80 4.85 -9.72
CA SER A 30 0.99 6.28 -9.40
C SER A 30 1.33 6.55 -7.94
N TYR A 31 1.04 5.60 -7.04
CA TYR A 31 1.47 5.71 -5.64
C TYR A 31 2.94 5.36 -5.51
N ARG A 32 3.70 6.16 -4.75
CA ARG A 32 5.02 5.72 -4.28
C ARG A 32 4.83 4.79 -3.08
N THR A 33 5.81 3.93 -2.81
CA THR A 33 5.77 3.04 -1.63
C THR A 33 5.57 3.82 -0.33
N ILE A 34 6.18 5.01 -0.20
CA ILE A 34 6.00 5.86 0.97
C ILE A 34 4.56 6.37 1.13
N ASP A 35 3.83 6.57 0.03
CA ASP A 35 2.44 7.02 0.08
C ASP A 35 1.56 5.90 0.66
N LEU A 36 1.80 4.64 0.28
CA LEU A 36 1.13 3.47 0.86
C LEU A 36 1.40 3.34 2.37
N VAL A 37 2.66 3.51 2.78
CA VAL A 37 3.04 3.49 4.21
C VAL A 37 2.35 4.60 4.99
N ASN A 38 2.29 5.81 4.44
CA ASN A 38 1.63 6.95 5.08
C ASN A 38 0.12 6.75 5.21
N ILE A 39 -0.54 6.21 4.19
CA ILE A 39 -1.97 5.87 4.24
C ILE A 39 -2.22 4.78 5.29
N GLY A 40 -1.35 3.77 5.36
CA GLY A 40 -1.39 2.73 6.39
C GLY A 40 -1.29 3.33 7.79
N LYS A 41 -0.28 4.16 8.04
CA LYS A 41 -0.09 4.86 9.31
C LYS A 41 -1.29 5.73 9.70
N HIS A 42 -1.84 6.50 8.76
CA HIS A 42 -3.02 7.32 9.01
C HIS A 42 -4.22 6.45 9.45
N SER A 43 -4.44 5.33 8.76
CA SER A 43 -5.53 4.40 9.07
C SER A 43 -5.35 3.74 10.44
N VAL A 44 -4.12 3.40 10.85
CA VAL A 44 -3.84 2.95 12.23
C VAL A 44 -4.16 4.04 13.25
N GLY A 45 -3.86 5.30 12.93
CA GLY A 45 -4.23 6.45 13.78
C GLY A 45 -5.74 6.54 13.99
N LEU A 46 -6.54 6.36 12.94
CA LEU A 46 -8.00 6.31 13.04
C LEU A 46 -8.49 5.10 13.84
N ALA A 47 -7.92 3.92 13.59
CA ALA A 47 -8.23 2.72 14.36
C ALA A 47 -8.00 2.94 15.87
N HIS A 48 -6.88 3.56 16.24
CA HIS A 48 -6.57 3.88 17.63
C HIS A 48 -7.59 4.86 18.25
N GLN A 49 -8.07 5.83 17.48
CA GLN A 49 -9.09 6.78 17.95
C GLN A 49 -10.43 6.10 18.23
N PHE A 50 -10.84 5.15 17.37
CA PHE A 50 -12.12 4.45 17.51
C PHE A 50 -12.08 3.24 18.44
N LEU A 51 -10.89 2.75 18.79
CA LEU A 51 -10.70 1.56 19.64
C LEU A 51 -11.55 1.57 20.92
N PRO A 52 -11.70 2.69 21.66
CA PRO A 52 -12.50 2.71 22.89
C PRO A 52 -14.02 2.68 22.67
N SER A 53 -14.51 3.05 21.49
CA SER A 53 -15.92 3.38 21.26
C SER A 53 -16.61 2.58 20.16
N ASP A 54 -15.86 2.13 19.15
CA ASP A 54 -16.41 1.43 17.99
C ASP A 54 -15.47 0.32 17.50
N PRO A 55 -15.65 -0.93 17.99
CA PRO A 55 -14.86 -2.08 17.56
C PRO A 55 -15.01 -2.41 16.07
N ALA A 56 -16.18 -2.15 15.49
CA ALA A 56 -16.44 -2.45 14.08
C ALA A 56 -15.64 -1.49 13.17
N LEU A 57 -15.70 -0.20 13.47
CA LEU A 57 -14.95 0.83 12.73
C LEU A 57 -13.44 0.69 12.95
N THR A 58 -13.02 0.32 14.17
CA THR A 58 -11.63 -0.04 14.46
C THR A 58 -11.17 -1.18 13.57
N ARG A 59 -11.93 -2.28 13.48
CA ARG A 59 -11.59 -3.41 12.60
C ARG A 59 -11.46 -2.98 11.14
N ILE A 60 -12.37 -2.13 10.65
CA ILE A 60 -12.32 -1.62 9.27
C ILE A 60 -11.01 -0.85 9.02
N HIS A 61 -10.65 0.07 9.91
CA HIS A 61 -9.42 0.85 9.77
C HIS A 61 -8.14 0.02 9.90
N LEU A 62 -8.13 -0.99 10.78
CA LEU A 62 -7.01 -1.94 10.89
C LEU A 62 -6.83 -2.74 9.60
N ILE A 63 -7.91 -3.24 9.01
CA ILE A 63 -7.86 -3.99 7.75
C ILE A 63 -7.44 -3.08 6.59
N HIS A 64 -7.92 -1.85 6.56
CA HIS A 64 -7.53 -0.86 5.57
C HIS A 64 -6.04 -0.51 5.66
N ALA A 65 -5.53 -0.33 6.89
CA ALA A 65 -4.11 -0.14 7.14
C ALA A 65 -3.28 -1.33 6.67
N ALA A 66 -3.66 -2.54 7.11
CA ALA A 66 -2.97 -3.78 6.77
C ALA A 66 -2.88 -3.98 5.26
N SER A 67 -3.97 -3.71 4.53
CA SER A 67 -3.96 -3.87 3.07
C SER A 67 -2.96 -2.95 2.36
N ARG A 68 -2.74 -1.72 2.88
CA ARG A 68 -1.76 -0.77 2.32
C ARG A 68 -0.34 -1.17 2.68
N LEU A 69 -0.11 -1.66 3.89
CA LEU A 69 1.20 -2.11 4.34
C LEU A 69 1.64 -3.39 3.63
N ILE A 70 0.71 -4.33 3.38
CA ILE A 70 0.97 -5.50 2.54
C ILE A 70 1.37 -5.05 1.13
N ALA A 71 0.58 -4.20 0.47
CA ALA A 71 0.92 -3.72 -0.87
C ALA A 71 2.26 -2.95 -0.92
N ALA A 72 2.61 -2.23 0.15
CA ALA A 72 3.91 -1.57 0.26
C ALA A 72 5.06 -2.60 0.38
N ALA A 73 4.88 -3.64 1.18
CA ALA A 73 5.85 -4.72 1.35
C ALA A 73 6.06 -5.50 0.04
N GLU A 74 4.97 -5.93 -0.61
CA GLU A 74 5.00 -6.60 -1.92
C GLU A 74 5.77 -5.77 -2.96
N ARG A 75 5.57 -4.45 -2.97
CA ARG A 75 6.30 -3.55 -3.87
C ARG A 75 7.79 -3.41 -3.53
N LEU A 76 8.21 -3.64 -2.29
CA LEU A 76 9.62 -3.67 -1.93
C LEU A 76 10.29 -4.97 -2.42
N GLU A 77 9.56 -6.08 -2.43
CA GLU A 77 10.02 -7.36 -3.00
C GLU A 77 10.02 -7.34 -4.54
N HIS A 78 9.01 -6.68 -5.12
CA HIS A 78 8.81 -6.54 -6.56
C HIS A 78 8.68 -5.06 -6.93
N PRO A 79 9.80 -4.33 -7.04
CA PRO A 79 9.77 -2.91 -7.38
C PRO A 79 9.27 -2.72 -8.81
N GLU A 80 7.98 -2.38 -8.96
CA GLU A 80 7.46 -1.90 -10.24
C GLU A 80 8.04 -0.52 -10.57
N PRO A 81 8.32 -0.23 -11.85
CA PRO A 81 8.68 1.11 -12.27
C PRO A 81 7.54 2.07 -11.90
N VAL A 82 7.82 3.02 -11.01
CA VAL A 82 6.89 4.11 -10.73
C VAL A 82 6.70 4.86 -12.04
N ALA A 83 5.45 4.93 -12.52
CA ALA A 83 5.13 5.73 -13.68
C ALA A 83 5.40 7.20 -13.32
N VAL A 84 6.54 7.73 -13.78
CA VAL A 84 6.82 9.15 -13.72
C VAL A 84 5.86 9.80 -14.71
N LEU A 85 4.79 10.41 -14.20
CA LEU A 85 3.97 11.30 -15.02
C LEU A 85 4.91 12.35 -15.61
N PRO A 86 4.85 12.63 -16.94
CA PRO A 86 5.67 13.66 -17.53
C PRO A 86 5.42 14.95 -16.74
N SER A 87 6.49 15.51 -16.19
CA SER A 87 6.42 16.80 -15.52
C SER A 87 6.01 17.81 -16.58
N ASP A 88 4.89 18.53 -16.38
CA ASP A 88 4.51 19.70 -17.19
C ASP A 88 5.50 20.87 -17.04
N ARG A 89 6.74 20.62 -16.62
CA ARG A 89 7.80 21.61 -16.47
C ARG A 89 8.60 21.71 -17.76
N PRO A 90 8.55 22.85 -18.47
CA PRO A 90 9.36 23.09 -19.65
C PRO A 90 10.76 23.53 -19.20
N GLU A 91 11.54 22.64 -18.60
CA GLU A 91 12.89 23.02 -18.19
C GLU A 91 13.86 21.85 -18.32
N ASN A 92 14.78 22.00 -19.27
CA ASN A 92 15.95 21.18 -19.59
C ASN A 92 15.75 19.98 -20.53
N SER A 93 15.35 20.26 -21.78
CA SER A 93 15.73 19.43 -22.95
C SER A 93 16.99 19.98 -23.62
N THR A 94 18.07 20.13 -22.86
CA THR A 94 19.38 20.46 -23.43
C THR A 94 20.43 19.59 -22.75
N LEU A 95 21.21 18.87 -23.58
CA LEU A 95 22.38 18.03 -23.28
C LEU A 95 22.03 16.62 -22.73
N LEU A 96 22.45 15.50 -23.34
CA LEU A 96 23.59 15.23 -24.22
C LEU A 96 23.26 14.20 -25.31
N VAL A 97 23.59 14.56 -26.55
CA VAL A 97 24.18 13.65 -27.53
C VAL A 97 25.60 13.36 -27.04
N VAL A 98 25.98 12.09 -26.88
CA VAL A 98 27.34 11.64 -27.20
C VAL A 98 27.23 10.25 -27.85
N SER A 99 27.91 10.21 -29.00
CA SER A 99 28.26 9.14 -29.94
C SER A 99 28.40 7.72 -29.42
#